data_AF-A0AAD1HS16-F1
#
_entry.id   AF-A0AAD1HS16-F1
#
_cell.length_a   1.000
_cell.length_b   1.000
_cell.length_c   1.000
_cell.angle_alpha   90.00
_cell.angle_beta   90.00
_cell.angle_gamma   90.00
#
_symmetry.space_group_name_H-M   'P 1'
#
loop_
_entity.id
_entity.type
_entity.pdbx_description
1 polymer ?
#
loop_
_entity_poly.entity_id
_entity_poly.type
_entity_poly.pdbx_seq_one_letter_code
_entity_poly.pdbx_strand_id
1 'polypeptide(L)'
;MIAAVENLYVCFARYPTPRNLTVCEQCGPEWSAADITSTPLRSLSLAQLEALHVMSLSDDDFRYYFPRLIEALLAEKAPVFAFDLGKLRSRTLSWPAPERAAVTSLVDGLWRSLLAEYPADLGYFSDSPTLIDFTYWCDQPLQVHLNRWQMIDTVSAAEHLGELVEWAFSVREPIEPAVKDLVVNFLAQPVIGERLSAANLDDAEELWRVCGR
;
A
#
# COMPACT_ATOMS: atom_id res chain seq x y z
N MET A 1 0.79 -15.97 0.39
CA MET A 1 0.36 -14.95 1.38
C MET A 1 1.58 -14.47 2.14
N ILE A 2 1.79 -13.15 2.24
CA ILE A 2 2.99 -12.58 2.85
C ILE A 2 2.94 -12.82 4.37
N ALA A 3 4.03 -13.30 4.97
CA ALA A 3 4.10 -13.58 6.41
C ALA A 3 3.68 -12.40 7.30
N ALA A 4 3.84 -11.16 6.80
CA ALA A 4 3.41 -9.97 7.50
C ALA A 4 1.88 -9.88 7.71
N VAL A 5 1.05 -10.44 6.82
CA VAL A 5 -0.41 -10.48 6.98
C VAL A 5 -0.80 -11.33 8.19
N GLU A 6 -0.15 -12.47 8.38
CA GLU A 6 -0.37 -13.33 9.54
C GLU A 6 0.01 -12.61 10.84
N ASN A 7 1.10 -11.83 10.83
CA ASN A 7 1.48 -11.01 11.96
C ASN A 7 0.43 -9.93 12.29
N LEU A 8 -0.23 -9.35 11.28
CA LEU A 8 -1.36 -8.45 11.52
C LEU A 8 -2.50 -9.19 12.22
N TYR A 9 -2.92 -10.35 11.70
CA TYR A 9 -3.99 -11.12 12.35
C TYR A 9 -3.69 -11.45 13.80
N VAL A 10 -2.47 -11.88 14.10
CA VAL A 10 -2.04 -12.17 15.48
C VAL A 10 -2.05 -10.90 16.35
N CYS A 11 -1.48 -9.79 15.86
CA CYS A 11 -1.40 -8.54 16.61
C CYS A 11 -2.79 -7.96 16.93
N PHE A 12 -3.68 -7.98 15.94
CA PHE A 12 -4.99 -7.35 16.02
C PHE A 12 -6.10 -8.29 16.55
N ALA A 13 -5.81 -9.57 16.82
CA ALA A 13 -6.78 -10.52 17.39
C ALA A 13 -7.32 -10.12 18.78
N ARG A 14 -6.65 -9.19 19.47
CA ARG A 14 -7.09 -8.68 20.78
C ARG A 14 -8.30 -7.76 20.71
N TYR A 15 -8.58 -7.19 19.54
CA TYR A 15 -9.73 -6.31 19.34
C TYR A 15 -10.98 -7.20 19.19
N PRO A 16 -12.05 -6.97 19.96
CA PRO A 16 -13.26 -7.78 19.87
C PRO A 16 -14.00 -7.50 18.57
N THR A 17 -14.84 -8.44 18.13
CA THR A 17 -15.78 -8.19 17.04
C THR A 17 -16.64 -6.96 17.36
N PRO A 18 -16.68 -5.94 16.47
CA PRO A 18 -17.49 -4.74 16.66
C PRO A 18 -18.97 -5.07 16.84
N ARG A 19 -19.62 -4.39 17.80
CA ARG A 19 -21.03 -4.66 18.17
C ARG A 19 -22.03 -3.74 17.50
N ASN A 20 -21.61 -2.52 17.14
CA ASN A 20 -22.47 -1.47 16.61
C ASN A 20 -22.01 -1.14 15.20
N LEU A 21 -22.31 -2.03 14.26
CA LEU A 21 -22.01 -1.83 12.85
C LEU A 21 -23.23 -1.33 12.10
N THR A 22 -22.99 -0.41 11.18
CA THR A 22 -23.98 0.04 10.19
C THR A 22 -23.50 -0.44 8.84
N VAL A 23 -24.39 -1.11 8.10
CA VAL A 23 -24.14 -1.47 6.70
C VAL A 23 -24.83 -0.43 5.83
N CYS A 24 -24.11 0.09 4.83
CA CYS A 24 -24.68 1.01 3.87
C CYS A 24 -25.67 0.29 2.96
N GLU A 25 -26.92 0.73 2.98
CA GLU A 25 -28.02 0.16 2.18
C GLU A 25 -27.79 0.28 0.67
N GLN A 26 -26.91 1.18 0.23
CA GLN A 26 -26.57 1.36 -1.18
C GLN A 26 -25.33 0.55 -1.61
N CYS A 27 -24.33 0.44 -0.73
CA CYS A 27 -23.08 -0.27 -1.05
C CYS A 27 -23.21 -1.80 -0.83
N GLY A 28 -24.11 -2.24 0.04
CA GLY A 28 -24.33 -3.67 0.31
C GLY A 28 -25.79 -3.97 0.68
N PRO A 29 -26.77 -3.70 -0.21
CA PRO A 29 -28.19 -3.97 0.03
C PRO A 29 -28.51 -5.43 0.39
N GLU A 30 -27.63 -6.36 0.03
CA GLU A 30 -27.78 -7.79 0.28
C GLU A 30 -27.33 -8.25 1.67
N TRP A 31 -26.65 -7.40 2.46
CA TRP A 31 -26.12 -7.76 3.77
C TRP A 31 -26.71 -6.91 4.89
N SER A 32 -27.06 -7.56 5.98
CA SER A 32 -27.28 -6.91 7.28
C SER A 32 -25.99 -6.88 8.11
N ALA A 33 -25.97 -6.04 9.16
CA ALA A 33 -24.88 -6.06 10.15
C ALA A 33 -24.73 -7.45 10.82
N ALA A 34 -25.84 -8.19 10.98
CA ALA A 34 -25.81 -9.54 11.52
C ALA A 34 -25.13 -10.53 10.56
N ASP A 35 -25.39 -10.41 9.25
CA ASP A 35 -24.76 -11.26 8.24
C ASP A 35 -23.24 -11.07 8.25
N ILE A 36 -22.80 -9.80 8.25
CA ILE A 36 -21.37 -9.46 8.26
C ILE A 36 -20.69 -9.91 9.57
N THR A 37 -21.31 -9.68 10.73
CA THR A 37 -20.71 -10.09 12.03
C THR A 37 -20.69 -11.60 12.24
N SER A 38 -21.60 -12.35 11.61
CA SER A 38 -21.60 -13.81 11.63
C SER A 38 -20.58 -14.43 10.66
N THR A 39 -20.14 -13.66 9.65
CA THR A 39 -19.13 -14.11 8.70
C THR A 39 -17.76 -14.10 9.36
N PRO A 40 -16.98 -15.21 9.30
CA PRO A 40 -15.61 -15.21 9.83
C PRO A 40 -14.79 -14.08 9.19
N LEU A 41 -13.99 -13.37 9.99
CA LEU A 41 -13.23 -12.19 9.53
C LEU A 41 -12.43 -12.46 8.24
N ARG A 42 -11.77 -13.62 8.13
CA ARG A 42 -11.01 -14.02 6.93
C ARG A 42 -11.85 -14.32 5.69
N SER A 43 -13.13 -14.58 5.88
CA SER A 43 -14.08 -14.87 4.81
C SER A 43 -14.82 -13.64 4.30
N LEU A 44 -14.65 -12.47 4.94
CA LEU A 44 -15.31 -11.25 4.50
C LEU A 44 -14.78 -10.82 3.13
N SER A 45 -15.67 -10.57 2.18
CA SER A 45 -15.29 -10.06 0.86
C SER A 45 -14.90 -8.58 0.92
N LEU A 46 -14.20 -8.10 -0.11
CA LEU A 46 -13.87 -6.68 -0.26
C LEU A 46 -15.15 -5.82 -0.31
N ALA A 47 -16.19 -6.28 -1.01
CA ALA A 47 -17.50 -5.63 -1.07
C ALA A 47 -18.18 -5.54 0.31
N GLN A 48 -18.04 -6.56 1.16
CA GLN A 48 -18.55 -6.48 2.54
C GLN A 48 -17.80 -5.44 3.38
N LEU A 49 -16.48 -5.30 3.19
CA LEU A 49 -15.69 -4.26 3.87
C LEU A 49 -16.07 -2.86 3.35
N GLU A 50 -16.35 -2.71 2.06
CA GLU A 50 -16.86 -1.48 1.47
C GLU A 50 -18.24 -1.13 2.04
N ALA A 51 -19.15 -2.10 2.12
CA ALA A 51 -20.49 -1.91 2.66
C ALA A 51 -20.49 -1.46 4.14
N LEU A 52 -19.47 -1.84 4.91
CA LEU A 52 -19.24 -1.35 6.28
C LEU A 52 -18.66 0.07 6.34
N HIS A 53 -18.19 0.62 5.22
CA HIS A 53 -17.32 1.79 5.17
C HIS A 53 -16.19 1.69 6.21
N VAL A 54 -15.40 0.60 6.19
CA VAL A 54 -14.41 0.29 7.24
C VAL A 54 -13.48 1.47 7.59
N MET A 55 -13.13 2.31 6.61
CA MET A 55 -12.28 3.49 6.83
C MET A 55 -12.92 4.58 7.70
N SER A 56 -14.25 4.57 7.87
CA SER A 56 -15.02 5.51 8.68
C SER A 56 -15.35 4.97 10.08
N LEU A 57 -14.95 3.74 10.40
CA LEU A 57 -15.16 3.14 11.73
C LEU A 57 -14.31 3.81 12.81
N SER A 58 -14.68 3.59 14.07
CA SER A 58 -13.84 3.93 15.21
C SER A 58 -12.49 3.22 15.14
N ASP A 59 -11.49 3.70 15.87
CA ASP A 59 -10.14 3.12 15.87
C ASP A 59 -10.10 1.66 16.26
N ASP A 60 -10.77 1.27 17.35
CA ASP A 60 -10.78 -0.13 17.78
C ASP A 60 -11.53 -1.03 16.81
N ASP A 61 -12.65 -0.55 16.25
CA ASP A 61 -13.42 -1.33 15.27
C ASP A 61 -12.67 -1.47 13.94
N PHE A 62 -11.99 -0.42 13.49
CA PHE A 62 -11.16 -0.50 12.29
C PHE A 62 -9.97 -1.43 12.48
N ARG A 63 -9.32 -1.38 13.65
CA ARG A 63 -8.19 -2.27 13.99
C ARG A 63 -8.59 -3.75 13.93
N TYR A 64 -9.84 -4.09 14.26
CA TYR A 64 -10.36 -5.44 14.04
C TYR A 64 -10.39 -5.84 12.55
N TYR A 65 -10.83 -4.94 11.67
CA TYR A 65 -10.94 -5.20 10.23
C TYR A 65 -9.64 -4.98 9.44
N PHE A 66 -8.66 -4.26 9.99
CA PHE A 66 -7.44 -3.87 9.29
C PHE A 66 -6.66 -5.05 8.68
N PRO A 67 -6.41 -6.17 9.39
CA PRO A 67 -5.73 -7.32 8.78
C PRO A 67 -6.46 -7.85 7.55
N ARG A 68 -7.79 -7.89 7.60
CA ARG A 68 -8.61 -8.39 6.50
C ARG A 68 -8.65 -7.43 5.32
N LEU A 69 -8.70 -6.13 5.58
CA LEU A 69 -8.60 -5.12 4.51
C LEU A 69 -7.29 -5.30 3.74
N ILE A 70 -6.16 -5.43 4.45
CA ILE A 70 -4.85 -5.65 3.80
C ILE A 70 -4.81 -6.98 3.04
N GLU A 71 -5.32 -8.07 3.63
CA GLU A 71 -5.38 -9.39 2.97
C GLU A 71 -6.24 -9.35 1.70
N ALA A 72 -7.36 -8.62 1.71
CA ALA A 72 -8.23 -8.46 0.55
C ALA A 72 -7.60 -7.59 -0.54
N LEU A 73 -6.93 -6.48 -0.18
CA LEU A 73 -6.21 -5.62 -1.12
C LEU A 73 -5.05 -6.34 -1.82
N LEU A 74 -4.38 -7.26 -1.13
CA LEU A 74 -3.34 -8.12 -1.74
C LEU A 74 -3.90 -9.11 -2.78
N ALA A 75 -5.20 -9.39 -2.77
CA ALA A 75 -5.84 -10.27 -3.74
C ALA A 75 -6.50 -9.52 -4.92
N GLU A 76 -6.71 -8.22 -4.78
CA GLU A 76 -7.37 -7.39 -5.78
C GLU A 76 -6.34 -6.67 -6.66
N LYS A 77 -6.41 -6.80 -7.98
CA LYS A 77 -5.43 -6.18 -8.90
C LYS A 77 -5.87 -4.80 -9.37
N ALA A 78 -7.16 -4.50 -9.31
CA ALA A 78 -7.69 -3.21 -9.72
C ALA A 78 -7.60 -2.17 -8.58
N PRO A 79 -7.48 -0.87 -8.91
CA PRO A 79 -7.59 0.18 -7.91
C PRO A 79 -8.91 0.09 -7.17
N VAL A 80 -8.85 0.17 -5.84
CA VAL A 80 -10.04 0.03 -4.99
C VAL A 80 -10.48 1.39 -4.47
N PHE A 81 -11.14 2.16 -5.33
CA PHE A 81 -11.56 3.54 -5.05
C PHE A 81 -12.52 3.69 -3.87
N ALA A 82 -13.17 2.59 -3.46
CA ALA A 82 -14.07 2.55 -2.31
C ALA A 82 -13.36 2.82 -0.97
N PHE A 83 -12.04 2.58 -0.90
CA PHE A 83 -11.26 2.78 0.32
C PHE A 83 -10.38 4.01 0.19
N ASP A 84 -10.76 5.08 0.89
CA ASP A 84 -9.89 6.23 1.11
C ASP A 84 -8.77 5.85 2.10
N LEU A 85 -7.73 5.17 1.60
CA LEU A 85 -6.57 4.74 2.39
C LEU A 85 -5.75 5.91 2.93
N GLY A 86 -5.91 7.12 2.37
CA GLY A 86 -5.33 8.35 2.90
C GLY A 86 -5.73 8.61 4.36
N LYS A 87 -6.91 8.14 4.79
CA LYS A 87 -7.38 8.19 6.18
C LYS A 87 -6.57 7.35 7.18
N LEU A 88 -5.67 6.48 6.71
CA LEU A 88 -4.70 5.81 7.58
C LEU A 88 -3.70 6.80 8.18
N ARG A 89 -3.44 7.90 7.48
CA ARG A 89 -2.47 8.91 7.90
C ARG A 89 -2.87 9.47 9.26
N SER A 90 -1.89 9.62 10.16
CA SER A 90 -2.06 10.01 11.57
C SER A 90 -2.82 9.01 12.45
N ARG A 91 -3.68 8.17 11.87
CA ARG A 91 -4.40 7.12 12.58
C ARG A 91 -3.42 6.09 13.13
N THR A 92 -2.53 5.59 12.26
CA THR A 92 -1.54 4.58 12.64
C THR A 92 -0.54 5.07 13.69
N LEU A 93 -0.18 6.37 13.69
CA LEU A 93 0.68 6.97 14.71
C LEU A 93 0.09 6.90 16.12
N SER A 94 -1.23 6.97 16.23
CA SER A 94 -1.92 6.93 17.53
C SER A 94 -2.04 5.52 18.11
N TRP A 95 -1.80 4.49 17.30
CA TRP A 95 -1.93 3.11 17.73
C TRP A 95 -0.84 2.71 18.72
N PRO A 96 -1.07 1.70 19.58
CA PRO A 96 -0.05 1.25 20.51
C PRO A 96 1.17 0.64 19.79
N ALA A 97 2.30 0.56 20.50
CA ALA A 97 3.57 0.18 19.90
C ALA A 97 3.56 -1.19 19.18
N PRO A 98 2.90 -2.25 19.68
CA PRO A 98 2.80 -3.53 18.96
C PRO A 98 2.13 -3.40 17.59
N GLU A 99 1.03 -2.66 17.50
CA GLU A 99 0.30 -2.43 16.25
C GLU A 99 1.13 -1.65 15.25
N ARG A 100 1.80 -0.58 15.70
CA ARG A 100 2.68 0.20 14.83
C ARG A 100 3.83 -0.67 14.29
N ALA A 101 4.42 -1.51 15.13
CA ALA A 101 5.47 -2.44 14.70
C ALA A 101 4.95 -3.46 13.67
N ALA A 102 3.70 -3.92 13.82
CA ALA A 102 3.07 -4.82 12.85
C ALA A 102 2.85 -4.11 11.49
N VAL A 103 2.42 -2.85 11.49
CA VAL A 103 2.30 -2.01 10.28
C VAL A 103 3.67 -1.78 9.63
N THR A 104 4.71 -1.46 10.42
CA THR A 104 6.08 -1.36 9.90
C THR A 104 6.53 -2.66 9.24
N SER A 105 6.28 -3.81 9.88
CA SER A 105 6.62 -5.11 9.32
C SER A 105 5.87 -5.43 8.02
N LEU A 106 4.61 -5.02 7.91
CA LEU A 106 3.83 -5.09 6.67
C LEU A 106 4.49 -4.28 5.56
N VAL A 107 4.73 -2.99 5.79
CA VAL A 107 5.32 -2.10 4.78
C VAL A 107 6.70 -2.59 4.35
N ASP A 108 7.55 -3.02 5.29
CA ASP A 108 8.84 -3.65 4.97
C ASP A 108 8.70 -4.96 4.17
N GLY A 109 7.66 -5.74 4.44
CA GLY A 109 7.35 -6.97 3.70
C GLY A 109 6.90 -6.68 2.26
N LEU A 110 6.03 -5.69 2.08
CA LEU A 110 5.56 -5.24 0.77
C LEU A 110 6.72 -4.73 -0.09
N TRP A 111 7.56 -3.84 0.44
CA TRP A 111 8.73 -3.32 -0.28
C TRP A 111 9.71 -4.41 -0.70
N ARG A 112 9.98 -5.37 0.19
CA ARG A 112 10.86 -6.50 -0.15
C ARG A 112 10.26 -7.37 -1.25
N SER A 113 8.96 -7.58 -1.23
CA SER A 113 8.28 -8.42 -2.22
C SER A 113 8.17 -7.72 -3.57
N LEU A 114 7.85 -6.41 -3.57
CA LEU A 114 7.77 -5.58 -4.77
C LEU A 114 9.12 -5.61 -5.49
N LEU A 115 10.21 -5.30 -4.78
CA LEU A 115 11.53 -5.16 -5.40
C LEU A 115 12.21 -6.48 -5.75
N ALA A 116 11.67 -7.63 -5.33
CA ALA A 116 12.24 -8.93 -5.63
C ALA A 116 11.87 -9.45 -7.02
N GLU A 117 10.73 -9.03 -7.57
CA GLU A 117 10.17 -9.57 -8.82
C GLU A 117 9.49 -8.47 -9.63
N TYR A 118 9.57 -8.59 -10.96
CA TYR A 118 8.86 -7.71 -11.89
C TYR A 118 8.18 -8.53 -12.99
N PRO A 119 6.87 -8.33 -13.25
CA PRO A 119 5.94 -7.56 -12.42
C PRO A 119 5.69 -8.27 -11.07
N ALA A 120 5.48 -7.50 -10.00
CA ALA A 120 5.13 -8.07 -8.70
C ALA A 120 3.67 -8.55 -8.67
N ASP A 121 3.38 -9.63 -7.93
CA ASP A 121 2.01 -10.14 -7.72
C ASP A 121 1.55 -9.84 -6.28
N LEU A 122 1.26 -8.57 -6.01
CA LEU A 122 0.89 -8.04 -4.68
C LEU A 122 -0.49 -7.37 -4.68
N GLY A 123 -1.35 -7.74 -5.63
CA GLY A 123 -2.66 -7.11 -5.80
C GLY A 123 -2.53 -5.60 -5.95
N TYR A 124 -3.21 -4.85 -5.08
CA TYR A 124 -3.23 -3.39 -5.09
C TYR A 124 -1.85 -2.77 -4.86
N PHE A 125 -0.90 -3.51 -4.28
CA PHE A 125 0.45 -3.01 -3.97
C PHE A 125 1.50 -3.44 -5.00
N SER A 126 1.07 -3.79 -6.22
CA SER A 126 1.97 -4.35 -7.26
C SER A 126 2.80 -3.31 -7.99
N ASP A 127 2.46 -2.03 -7.87
CA ASP A 127 3.19 -0.92 -8.48
C ASP A 127 3.84 0.00 -7.42
N SER A 128 4.91 0.66 -7.83
CA SER A 128 5.70 1.52 -6.93
C SER A 128 5.00 2.81 -6.51
N PRO A 129 4.24 3.54 -7.36
CA PRO A 129 3.48 4.72 -6.92
C PRO A 129 2.49 4.39 -5.79
N THR A 130 1.72 3.32 -5.94
CA THR A 130 0.73 2.90 -4.93
C THR A 130 1.40 2.52 -3.62
N LEU A 131 2.53 1.79 -3.68
CA LEU A 131 3.26 1.43 -2.45
C LEU A 131 3.94 2.64 -1.78
N ILE A 132 4.39 3.63 -2.55
CA ILE A 132 4.91 4.91 -2.03
C ILE A 132 3.83 5.64 -1.25
N ASP A 133 2.64 5.80 -1.82
CA ASP A 133 1.52 6.48 -1.18
C ASP A 133 1.06 5.71 0.06
N PHE A 134 0.93 4.38 -0.03
CA PHE A 134 0.58 3.55 1.12
C PHE A 134 1.59 3.62 2.26
N THR A 135 2.89 3.67 1.93
CA THR A 135 3.98 3.86 2.92
C THR A 135 3.79 5.17 3.66
N TYR A 136 3.47 6.25 2.94
CA TYR A 136 3.19 7.55 3.51
C TYR A 136 1.91 7.55 4.36
N TRP A 137 0.81 6.97 3.87
CA TRP A 137 -0.45 6.88 4.61
C TRP A 137 -0.34 6.03 5.87
N CYS A 138 0.56 5.04 5.91
CA CYS A 138 0.85 4.25 7.10
C CYS A 138 1.85 4.92 8.07
N ASP A 139 2.15 6.20 7.88
CA ASP A 139 3.12 6.98 8.67
C ASP A 139 4.51 6.33 8.76
N GLN A 140 4.91 5.56 7.74
CA GLN A 140 6.22 4.92 7.68
C GLN A 140 7.26 5.84 7.02
N PRO A 141 8.54 5.73 7.41
CA PRO A 141 9.59 6.61 6.89
C PRO A 141 9.97 6.25 5.44
N LEU A 142 9.28 6.85 4.47
CA LEU A 142 9.47 6.57 3.03
C LEU A 142 10.94 6.65 2.57
N GLN A 143 11.71 7.63 3.05
CA GLN A 143 13.13 7.78 2.70
C GLN A 143 13.96 6.51 2.96
N VAL A 144 13.65 5.74 4.02
CA VAL A 144 14.36 4.50 4.34
C VAL A 144 14.16 3.45 3.24
N HIS A 145 12.94 3.37 2.71
CA HIS A 145 12.61 2.45 1.63
C HIS A 145 13.20 2.88 0.30
N LEU A 146 13.17 4.17 -0.03
CA LEU A 146 13.82 4.72 -1.23
C LEU A 146 15.34 4.50 -1.20
N ASN A 147 16.00 4.74 -0.06
CA ASN A 147 17.42 4.47 0.10
C ASN A 147 17.75 2.97 -0.06
N ARG A 148 16.90 2.08 0.48
CA ARG A 148 17.06 0.63 0.29
C ARG A 148 16.90 0.25 -1.17
N TRP A 149 15.87 0.79 -1.83
CA TRP A 149 15.61 0.53 -3.24
C TRP A 149 16.80 0.96 -4.10
N GLN A 150 17.37 2.13 -3.86
CA GLN A 150 18.58 2.62 -4.54
C GLN A 150 19.72 1.59 -4.53
N MET A 151 19.94 0.93 -3.41
CA MET A 151 21.04 -0.02 -3.19
C MET A 151 20.80 -1.43 -3.77
N ILE A 152 19.58 -1.74 -4.22
CA ILE A 152 19.24 -3.05 -4.79
C ILE A 152 19.56 -3.04 -6.28
N ASP A 153 20.72 -3.59 -6.63
CA ASP A 153 21.19 -3.68 -8.02
C ASP A 153 20.71 -4.98 -8.69
N THR A 154 19.41 -5.04 -8.96
CA THR A 154 18.79 -6.16 -9.69
C THR A 154 17.92 -5.60 -10.83
N VAL A 155 17.74 -6.40 -11.88
CA VAL A 155 16.89 -6.05 -13.02
C VAL A 155 15.46 -5.77 -12.55
N SER A 156 14.86 -6.64 -11.75
CA SER A 156 13.50 -6.44 -11.21
C SER A 156 13.34 -5.09 -10.50
N ALA A 157 14.31 -4.71 -9.66
CA ALA A 157 14.27 -3.44 -8.97
C ALA A 157 14.52 -2.23 -9.90
N ALA A 158 15.20 -2.42 -11.03
CA ALA A 158 15.38 -1.37 -12.04
C ALA A 158 14.12 -1.19 -12.91
N GLU A 159 13.41 -2.28 -13.23
CA GLU A 159 12.13 -2.23 -13.96
C GLU A 159 11.08 -1.40 -13.20
N HIS A 160 10.92 -1.64 -11.89
CA HIS A 160 10.06 -0.80 -11.05
C HIS A 160 10.50 0.68 -11.04
N LEU A 161 11.81 0.97 -11.21
CA LEU A 161 12.29 2.36 -11.29
C LEU A 161 11.90 2.99 -12.61
N GLY A 162 12.01 2.22 -13.71
CA GLY A 162 11.58 2.65 -15.03
C GLY A 162 10.10 3.02 -15.02
N GLU A 163 9.26 2.16 -14.44
CA GLU A 163 7.83 2.42 -14.27
C GLU A 163 7.57 3.68 -13.42
N LEU A 164 8.32 3.88 -12.33
CA LEU A 164 8.18 5.08 -11.49
C LEU A 164 8.58 6.37 -12.23
N VAL A 165 9.62 6.30 -13.07
CA VAL A 165 10.08 7.43 -13.88
C VAL A 165 9.04 7.79 -14.94
N GLU A 166 8.54 6.78 -15.66
CA GLU A 166 7.45 6.95 -16.62
C GLU A 166 6.24 7.57 -15.94
N TRP A 167 5.82 7.00 -14.83
CA TRP A 167 4.68 7.48 -14.09
C TRP A 167 4.90 8.93 -13.60
N ALA A 168 6.08 9.26 -13.04
CA ALA A 168 6.34 10.59 -12.46
C ALA A 168 6.46 11.72 -13.49
N PHE A 169 6.86 11.40 -14.74
CA PHE A 169 7.14 12.40 -15.77
C PHE A 169 6.19 12.36 -16.98
N SER A 170 5.41 11.28 -17.16
CA SER A 170 4.45 11.16 -18.26
C SER A 170 2.99 11.17 -17.82
N VAL A 171 2.68 10.69 -16.61
CA VAL A 171 1.30 10.58 -16.11
C VAL A 171 0.90 11.88 -15.42
N ARG A 172 -0.34 12.33 -15.69
CA ARG A 172 -0.91 13.57 -15.12
C ARG A 172 -1.55 13.37 -13.75
N GLU A 173 -1.77 12.11 -13.35
CA GLU A 173 -2.32 11.79 -12.04
C GLU A 173 -1.28 12.10 -10.95
N PRO A 174 -1.65 12.87 -9.92
CA PRO A 174 -0.68 13.36 -8.96
C PRO A 174 -0.22 12.24 -8.02
N ILE A 175 1.07 12.24 -7.70
CA ILE A 175 1.58 11.53 -6.50
C ILE A 175 0.83 12.15 -5.35
N GLU A 176 0.57 11.41 -4.27
CA GLU A 176 0.22 12.04 -3.00
C GLU A 176 1.09 13.31 -2.82
N PRO A 177 0.50 14.52 -2.87
CA PRO A 177 1.28 15.74 -3.05
C PRO A 177 2.33 15.94 -1.97
N ALA A 178 2.10 15.37 -0.79
CA ALA A 178 3.00 15.41 0.35
C ALA A 178 4.32 14.63 0.16
N VAL A 179 4.41 13.67 -0.77
CA VAL A 179 5.65 12.91 -1.05
C VAL A 179 6.25 13.18 -2.41
N LYS A 180 5.58 13.99 -3.25
CA LYS A 180 6.04 14.31 -4.61
C LYS A 180 7.48 14.81 -4.64
N ASP A 181 7.83 15.83 -3.84
CA ASP A 181 9.17 16.40 -3.83
C ASP A 181 10.22 15.38 -3.39
N LEU A 182 9.88 14.51 -2.43
CA LEU A 182 10.76 13.45 -1.96
C LEU A 182 11.04 12.43 -3.08
N VAL A 183 10.00 12.01 -3.81
CA VAL A 183 10.13 11.08 -4.95
C VAL A 183 10.90 11.71 -6.10
N VAL A 184 10.60 12.95 -6.47
CA VAL A 184 11.32 13.66 -7.56
C VAL A 184 12.80 13.85 -7.21
N ASN A 185 13.12 14.24 -5.98
CA ASN A 185 14.51 14.35 -5.52
C ASN A 185 15.22 12.99 -5.48
N PHE A 186 14.49 11.92 -5.17
CA PHE A 186 15.02 10.56 -5.25
C PHE A 186 15.35 10.18 -6.70
N LEU A 187 14.41 10.39 -7.62
CA LEU A 187 14.58 10.10 -9.04
C LEU A 187 15.71 10.94 -9.66
N ALA A 188 15.92 12.18 -9.23
CA ALA A 188 16.95 13.07 -9.78
C ALA A 188 18.40 12.63 -9.54
N GLN A 189 18.63 11.58 -8.74
CA GLN A 189 19.98 11.15 -8.41
C GLN A 189 20.65 10.44 -9.60
N PRO A 190 21.94 10.70 -9.91
CA PRO A 190 22.65 10.09 -11.04
C PRO A 190 22.62 8.56 -11.06
N VAL A 191 22.67 7.94 -9.87
CA VAL A 191 22.60 6.48 -9.71
C VAL A 191 21.30 5.87 -10.25
N ILE A 192 20.21 6.64 -10.34
CA ILE A 192 18.96 6.17 -10.95
C ILE A 192 19.16 5.98 -12.45
N GLY A 193 19.73 6.96 -13.15
CA GLY A 193 20.07 6.84 -14.56
C GLY A 193 21.05 5.70 -14.85
N GLU A 194 22.08 5.54 -14.01
CA GLU A 194 23.03 4.42 -14.12
C GLU A 194 22.33 3.05 -14.04
N ARG A 195 21.35 2.92 -13.14
CA ARG A 195 20.57 1.68 -12.97
C ARG A 195 19.60 1.41 -14.12
N LEU A 196 18.94 2.43 -14.65
CA LEU A 196 18.09 2.30 -15.83
C LEU A 196 18.91 1.84 -17.04
N SER A 197 20.06 2.47 -17.26
CA SER A 197 20.99 2.12 -18.34
C SER A 197 21.52 0.70 -18.19
N ALA A 198 21.95 0.30 -16.99
CA ALA A 198 22.44 -1.05 -16.72
C ALA A 198 21.38 -2.15 -16.95
N ALA A 199 20.09 -1.81 -16.80
CA ALA A 199 18.97 -2.71 -17.08
C ALA A 199 18.50 -2.67 -18.54
N ASN A 200 19.08 -1.82 -19.40
CA ASN A 200 18.66 -1.56 -20.78
C ASN A 200 17.23 -1.00 -20.89
N LEU A 201 16.85 -0.11 -19.96
CA LEU A 201 15.56 0.59 -19.94
C LEU A 201 15.67 1.94 -20.65
N ASP A 202 15.97 1.90 -21.95
CA ASP A 202 16.36 3.09 -22.74
C ASP A 202 15.30 4.20 -22.73
N ASP A 203 14.01 3.85 -22.85
CA ASP A 203 12.91 4.81 -22.86
C ASP A 203 12.78 5.54 -21.52
N ALA A 204 12.85 4.79 -20.41
CA ALA A 204 12.83 5.37 -19.07
C ALA A 204 14.12 6.17 -18.78
N GLU A 205 15.29 5.71 -19.23
CA GLU A 205 16.56 6.44 -19.07
C GLU A 205 16.50 7.80 -19.79
N GLU A 206 15.97 7.84 -21.01
CA GLU A 206 15.83 9.07 -21.77
C GLU A 206 14.82 10.02 -21.11
N LEU A 207 13.67 9.52 -20.66
CA LEU A 207 12.69 10.32 -19.93
C LEU A 207 13.28 10.90 -18.63
N TRP A 208 14.02 10.08 -17.88
CA TRP A 208 14.76 10.53 -16.70
C TRP A 208 15.77 11.63 -17.05
N ARG A 209 16.51 11.49 -18.14
CA ARG A 209 17.53 12.46 -18.56
C ARG A 209 16.93 13.81 -18.92
N VAL A 210 15.76 13.81 -19.56
CA VAL A 210 15.06 15.01 -20.02
C VAL A 210 14.31 15.71 -18.88
N CYS A 211 13.66 14.95 -17.99
CA CYS A 211 12.72 15.49 -17.00
C CYS A 211 13.23 15.44 -15.55
N GLY A 212 14.17 14.54 -15.23
CA GLY A 212 14.64 14.27 -13.87
C GLY A 212 15.86 15.07 -13.43
N ARG A 213 16.41 15.96 -14.27
CA ARG A 213 17.60 16.77 -13.96
C ARG A 213 17.26 18.23 -13.69
#